data_AF-A0A453I0C8-F1
#
_entry.id   AF-A0A453I0C8-F1
#
_cell.length_a   1.000
_cell.length_b   1.000
_cell.length_c   1.000
_cell.angle_alpha   90.00
_cell.angle_beta   90.00
_cell.angle_gamma   90.00
#
_symmetry.space_group_name_H-M   'P 1'
#
loop_
_entity.id
_entity.type
_entity.pdbx_description
1 polymer ?
#
loop_
_entity_poly.entity_id
_entity_poly.type
_entity_poly.pdbx_seq_one_letter_code
_entity_poly.pdbx_strand_id
1 'polypeptide(L)'
;MLTCPATEMVDGSGVLYFEQAFWRAPEKPFRQRFYMVKPCPKEMKCDVELSSYAIRDVEEYKNFCDRQKDQRPQPEEVIADIAEHLTTIHLSRCERGKRCLYEGSTPLGGFPNSWGGAAYCTSDLSIHKNGETHIWDKGFDDNGSQVWGTKAGPYEFKPAPKSNYDDMFSPLNFSAPLSLEKMESSYAIDDQ
;
A
#
# COMPACT_ATOMS: atom_id res chain seq x y z
N MET A 1 7.88 2.40 6.39
CA MET A 1 7.16 1.66 5.34
C MET A 1 6.59 2.69 4.42
N LEU A 2 6.79 2.51 3.12
CA LEU A 2 6.21 3.34 2.09
C LEU A 2 5.55 2.44 1.05
N THR A 3 4.40 2.86 0.54
CA THR A 3 3.68 2.14 -0.50
C THR A 3 2.89 3.11 -1.35
N CYS A 4 2.77 2.82 -2.64
CA CYS A 4 2.03 3.63 -3.60
C CYS A 4 1.63 2.76 -4.80
N PRO A 5 0.61 3.18 -5.58
CA PRO A 5 0.27 2.52 -6.83
C PRO A 5 1.44 2.53 -7.80
N ALA A 6 1.72 1.37 -8.40
CA ALA A 6 2.73 1.18 -9.43
C ALA A 6 2.10 1.00 -10.81
N THR A 7 1.07 0.14 -10.93
CA THR A 7 0.35 -0.09 -12.19
C THR A 7 -0.99 -0.79 -11.94
N GLU A 8 -1.76 -1.06 -12.99
CA GLU A 8 -2.99 -1.85 -12.99
C GLU A 8 -2.88 -2.95 -14.06
N MET A 9 -3.26 -4.17 -13.71
CA MET A 9 -3.29 -5.31 -14.62
C MET A 9 -4.51 -5.24 -15.54
N VAL A 10 -4.47 -5.94 -16.66
CA VAL A 10 -5.58 -5.99 -17.63
C VAL A 10 -6.90 -6.54 -17.07
N ASP A 11 -6.84 -7.32 -15.99
CA ASP A 11 -8.00 -7.87 -15.29
C ASP A 11 -8.56 -6.95 -14.20
N GLY A 12 -8.01 -5.74 -14.07
CA GLY A 12 -8.36 -4.74 -13.05
C GLY A 12 -7.67 -4.95 -11.71
N SER A 13 -6.73 -5.90 -11.60
CA SER A 13 -5.93 -6.05 -10.38
C SER A 13 -4.99 -4.85 -10.20
N GLY A 14 -5.04 -4.21 -9.04
CA GLY A 14 -4.11 -3.12 -8.72
C GLY A 14 -2.76 -3.67 -8.30
N VAL A 15 -1.67 -3.05 -8.76
CA VAL A 15 -0.30 -3.37 -8.32
C VAL A 15 0.25 -2.19 -7.52
N LEU A 16 0.64 -2.45 -6.28
CA LEU A 16 1.29 -1.50 -5.39
C LEU A 16 2.77 -1.85 -5.30
N TYR A 17 3.62 -0.83 -5.35
CA TYR A 17 4.97 -0.95 -4.84
C TYR A 17 4.95 -0.84 -3.32
N PHE A 18 5.79 -1.64 -2.65
CA PHE A 18 5.95 -1.64 -1.21
C PHE A 18 7.41 -1.73 -0.82
N GLU A 19 7.80 -0.90 0.13
CA GLU A 19 9.13 -0.95 0.74
C GLU A 19 9.12 -0.79 2.26
N GLN A 20 10.10 -1.43 2.89
CA GLN A 20 10.45 -1.25 4.29
C GLN A 20 11.93 -0.95 4.43
N ALA A 21 12.21 0.14 5.13
CA ALA A 21 13.54 0.59 5.48
C ALA A 21 13.62 0.84 6.99
N PHE A 22 14.83 0.80 7.53
CA PHE A 22 15.06 1.22 8.91
C PHE A 22 14.94 2.74 9.00
N TRP A 23 14.31 3.26 10.05
CA TRP A 23 13.97 4.70 10.13
C TRP A 23 15.18 5.64 10.09
N ARG A 24 16.39 5.17 10.45
CA ARG A 24 17.64 5.95 10.35
C ARG A 24 18.31 5.90 8.98
N ALA A 25 17.86 5.02 8.09
CA ALA A 25 18.36 4.86 6.74
C ALA A 25 17.17 4.59 5.79
N PRO A 26 16.20 5.53 5.70
CA PRO A 26 15.01 5.36 4.87
C PRO A 26 15.36 5.10 3.39
N GLU A 27 16.48 5.64 2.93
CA GLU A 27 16.99 5.49 1.56
C GLU A 27 17.59 4.11 1.25
N LYS A 28 17.63 3.20 2.22
CA LYS A 28 18.19 1.84 2.09
C LYS A 28 17.14 0.80 2.52
N PRO A 29 16.10 0.57 1.69
CA PRO A 29 15.08 -0.42 2.00
C PRO A 29 15.70 -1.82 2.08
N PHE A 30 15.43 -2.53 3.18
CA PHE A 30 15.86 -3.92 3.36
C PHE A 30 14.85 -4.92 2.80
N ARG A 31 13.65 -4.44 2.43
CA ARG A 31 12.61 -5.25 1.80
C ARG A 31 11.85 -4.39 0.80
N GLN A 32 11.73 -4.90 -0.42
CA GLN A 32 10.94 -4.32 -1.50
C GLN A 32 10.08 -5.43 -2.13
N ARG A 33 8.82 -5.14 -2.45
CA ARG A 33 7.86 -6.09 -3.00
C ARG A 33 6.89 -5.39 -3.94
N PHE A 34 6.34 -6.14 -4.89
CA PHE A 34 5.05 -5.79 -5.48
C PHE A 34 3.93 -6.49 -4.72
N TYR A 35 2.87 -5.75 -4.43
CA TYR A 35 1.62 -6.28 -3.93
C TYR A 35 0.56 -6.18 -5.02
N MET A 36 0.02 -7.32 -5.44
CA MET A 36 -1.13 -7.36 -6.33
C MET A 36 -2.40 -7.52 -5.49
N VAL A 37 -3.35 -6.62 -5.70
CA VAL A 37 -4.61 -6.54 -4.98
C VAL A 37 -5.75 -6.79 -5.96
N LYS A 38 -6.58 -7.79 -5.68
CA LYS A 38 -7.76 -8.09 -6.50
C LYS A 38 -8.91 -8.64 -5.66
N PRO A 39 -10.16 -8.58 -6.14
CA PRO A 39 -11.28 -9.23 -5.47
C PRO A 39 -11.05 -10.73 -5.37
N CYS A 40 -11.48 -11.34 -4.26
CA CYS A 40 -11.50 -12.79 -4.19
C CYS A 40 -12.48 -13.39 -5.21
N PRO A 41 -12.13 -14.54 -5.84
CA PRO A 41 -13.08 -15.38 -6.56
C PRO A 41 -14.33 -15.68 -5.74
N LYS A 42 -15.49 -15.74 -6.39
CA LYS A 42 -16.81 -15.89 -5.73
C LYS A 42 -16.94 -17.20 -4.95
N GLU A 43 -16.14 -18.20 -5.29
CA GLU A 43 -16.11 -19.51 -4.67
C GLU A 43 -15.34 -19.53 -3.35
N MET A 44 -14.51 -18.51 -3.10
CA MET A 44 -13.74 -18.36 -1.87
C MET A 44 -14.46 -17.50 -0.83
N LYS A 45 -14.28 -17.84 0.44
CA LYS A 45 -14.84 -17.09 1.58
C LYS A 45 -13.89 -15.94 2.00
N CYS A 46 -13.64 -15.01 1.08
CA CYS A 46 -12.88 -13.79 1.34
C CYS A 46 -13.37 -12.65 0.46
N ASP A 47 -12.98 -11.41 0.79
CA ASP A 47 -13.34 -10.22 0.02
C ASP A 47 -12.21 -9.80 -0.94
N VAL A 48 -10.96 -9.85 -0.47
CA VAL A 48 -9.79 -9.36 -1.21
C VAL A 48 -8.65 -10.38 -1.12
N GLU A 49 -8.02 -10.65 -2.26
CA GLU A 49 -6.77 -11.36 -2.36
C GLU A 49 -5.62 -10.35 -2.45
N LEU A 50 -4.65 -10.46 -1.54
CA LEU A 50 -3.41 -9.70 -1.57
C LEU A 50 -2.25 -10.67 -1.79
N SER A 51 -1.70 -10.66 -3.00
CA SER A 51 -0.56 -11.50 -3.37
C SER A 51 0.72 -10.66 -3.40
N SER A 52 1.81 -11.19 -2.85
CA SER A 52 3.11 -10.52 -2.79
C SER A 52 4.11 -11.18 -3.73
N TYR A 53 4.90 -10.36 -4.40
CA TYR A 53 5.86 -10.79 -5.42
C TYR A 53 7.23 -10.21 -5.16
N ALA A 54 8.26 -10.97 -5.49
CA ALA A 54 9.61 -10.47 -5.62
C ALA A 54 9.70 -9.49 -6.80
N ILE A 55 10.71 -8.62 -6.74
CA ILE A 55 11.05 -7.67 -7.81
C ILE A 55 12.34 -8.17 -8.44
N ARG A 56 12.37 -8.27 -9.77
CA ARG A 56 13.54 -8.77 -10.51
C ARG A 56 14.76 -7.87 -10.33
N ASP A 57 14.59 -6.57 -10.53
CA ASP A 57 15.63 -5.56 -10.32
C ASP A 57 15.29 -4.66 -9.13
N VAL A 58 15.60 -5.10 -7.91
CA VAL A 58 15.28 -4.31 -6.70
C VAL A 58 15.96 -2.95 -6.65
N GLU A 59 17.05 -2.72 -7.39
CA GLU A 59 17.77 -1.45 -7.26
C GLU A 59 17.18 -0.35 -8.15
N GLU A 60 16.62 -0.73 -9.30
CA GLU A 60 15.82 0.18 -10.14
C GLU A 60 14.56 0.69 -9.42
N TYR A 61 14.01 -0.08 -8.47
CA TYR A 61 12.76 0.27 -7.77
C TYR A 61 12.96 0.99 -6.44
N LYS A 62 14.19 1.21 -6.00
CA LYS A 62 14.47 1.85 -4.71
C LYS A 62 13.83 3.24 -4.60
N ASN A 63 13.16 3.50 -3.47
CA ASN A 63 12.44 4.75 -3.20
C ASN A 63 11.45 5.11 -4.33
N PHE A 64 10.83 4.11 -4.97
CA PHE A 64 9.91 4.30 -6.10
C PHE A 64 8.83 5.35 -5.83
N CYS A 65 8.26 5.33 -4.62
CA CYS A 65 7.17 6.23 -4.27
C CYS A 65 7.58 7.70 -4.09
N ASP A 66 8.87 7.98 -3.86
CA ASP A 66 9.38 9.35 -3.70
C ASP A 66 9.77 9.98 -5.04
N ARG A 67 9.98 9.18 -6.10
CA ARG A 67 10.31 9.67 -7.44
C ARG A 67 9.11 10.29 -8.14
N GLN A 68 9.32 11.22 -9.08
CA GLN A 68 8.23 11.67 -9.95
C GLN A 68 7.78 10.54 -10.89
N LYS A 69 6.52 10.56 -11.35
CA LYS A 69 5.95 9.44 -12.13
C LYS A 69 6.68 9.16 -13.45
N ASP A 70 7.22 10.19 -14.08
CA ASP A 70 8.03 10.14 -15.31
C ASP A 70 9.46 9.61 -15.10
N GLN A 71 9.91 9.56 -13.83
CA GLN A 71 11.22 9.04 -13.43
C GLN A 71 11.16 7.62 -12.85
N ARG A 72 9.97 7.03 -12.85
CA ARG A 72 9.73 5.66 -12.40
C ARG A 72 9.72 4.72 -13.62
N PRO A 73 10.04 3.43 -13.43
CA PRO A 73 9.73 2.39 -14.40
C PRO A 73 8.28 2.50 -14.87
N GLN A 74 8.08 2.41 -16.18
CA GLN A 74 6.76 2.51 -16.80
C GLN A 74 5.90 1.28 -16.49
N PRO A 75 4.57 1.37 -16.58
CA PRO A 75 3.65 0.26 -16.29
C PRO A 75 4.06 -1.09 -16.89
N GLU A 76 4.52 -1.12 -18.14
CA GLU A 76 4.93 -2.34 -18.85
C GLU A 76 6.21 -2.94 -18.26
N GLU A 77 7.15 -2.09 -17.83
CA GLU A 77 8.39 -2.50 -17.14
C GLU A 77 8.06 -3.05 -15.76
N VAL A 78 7.18 -2.38 -15.01
CA VAL A 78 6.66 -2.88 -13.72
C VAL A 78 6.10 -4.28 -13.86
N ILE A 79 5.25 -4.52 -14.88
CA ILE A 79 4.66 -5.83 -15.13
C ILE A 79 5.72 -6.87 -15.47
N ALA A 80 6.72 -6.51 -16.29
CA ALA A 80 7.81 -7.41 -16.67
C ALA A 80 8.74 -7.78 -15.49
N ASP A 81 8.84 -6.91 -14.49
CA ASP A 81 9.69 -7.09 -13.30
C ASP A 81 8.98 -7.76 -12.12
N ILE A 82 7.68 -8.02 -12.22
CA ILE A 82 6.99 -8.94 -11.29
C ILE A 82 7.64 -10.31 -11.43
N ALA A 83 8.32 -10.75 -10.38
CA ALA A 83 9.08 -11.99 -10.37
C ALA A 83 8.31 -13.09 -9.60
N GLU A 84 9.03 -13.83 -8.75
CA GLU A 84 8.49 -14.95 -7.98
C GLU A 84 7.31 -14.52 -7.10
N HIS A 85 6.23 -15.30 -7.13
CA HIS A 85 5.15 -15.20 -6.15
C HIS A 85 5.64 -15.70 -4.78
N LEU A 86 5.41 -14.89 -3.74
CA LEU A 86 5.95 -15.17 -2.41
C LEU A 86 4.86 -15.58 -1.42
N THR A 87 3.76 -14.82 -1.35
CA THR A 87 2.66 -15.11 -0.43
C THR A 87 1.33 -14.64 -1.00
N THR A 88 0.24 -15.23 -0.52
CA THR A 88 -1.13 -14.71 -0.71
C THR A 88 -1.84 -14.63 0.63
N ILE A 89 -2.42 -13.47 0.93
CA ILE A 89 -3.28 -13.22 2.09
C ILE A 89 -4.71 -13.10 1.59
N HIS A 90 -5.62 -13.81 2.24
CA HIS A 90 -7.06 -13.69 2.00
C HIS A 90 -7.66 -12.77 3.05
N LEU A 91 -7.98 -11.55 2.67
CA LEU A 91 -8.56 -10.54 3.53
C LEU A 91 -10.09 -10.60 3.49
N SER A 92 -10.68 -10.51 4.67
CA SER A 92 -12.12 -10.37 4.84
C SER A 92 -12.42 -9.09 5.61
N ARG A 93 -13.56 -8.48 5.30
CA ARG A 93 -14.05 -7.31 6.00
C ARG A 93 -14.31 -7.69 7.46
N CYS A 94 -13.79 -6.88 8.37
CA CYS A 94 -14.00 -7.11 9.79
C CYS A 94 -15.48 -6.92 10.14
N GLU A 95 -15.96 -7.77 11.06
CA GLU A 95 -17.31 -7.68 11.60
C GLU A 95 -17.60 -6.32 12.26
N ARG A 96 -18.88 -5.95 12.29
CA ARG A 96 -19.32 -4.71 12.92
C ARG A 96 -18.91 -4.68 14.40
N GLY A 97 -18.27 -3.60 14.81
CA GLY A 97 -17.76 -3.42 16.17
C GLY A 97 -16.25 -3.63 16.32
N LYS A 98 -15.58 -4.30 15.36
CA LYS A 98 -14.12 -4.38 15.33
C LYS A 98 -13.48 -3.05 14.92
N ARG A 99 -12.24 -2.83 15.39
CA ARG A 99 -11.42 -1.64 15.04
C ARG A 99 -10.89 -1.70 13.61
N CYS A 100 -10.62 -2.90 13.10
CA CYS A 100 -10.17 -3.12 11.73
C CYS A 100 -11.28 -2.89 10.69
N LEU A 101 -10.87 -2.60 9.46
CA LEU A 101 -11.66 -2.63 8.23
C LEU A 101 -11.55 -3.99 7.56
N TYR A 102 -10.32 -4.49 7.42
CA TYR A 102 -10.00 -5.79 6.85
C TYR A 102 -8.99 -6.51 7.73
N GLU A 103 -9.11 -7.82 7.80
CA GLU A 103 -8.13 -8.70 8.44
C GLU A 103 -8.03 -10.01 7.67
N GLY A 104 -6.86 -10.64 7.73
CA GLY A 104 -6.64 -11.92 7.07
C GLY A 104 -5.22 -12.41 7.26
N SER A 105 -5.00 -13.64 6.82
CA SER A 105 -3.71 -14.30 6.91
C SER A 105 -3.42 -15.11 5.65
N THR A 106 -2.18 -15.56 5.53
CA THR A 106 -1.83 -16.67 4.64
C THR A 106 -2.62 -17.93 5.03
N PRO A 107 -2.91 -18.85 4.09
CA PRO A 107 -3.50 -20.15 4.40
C PRO A 107 -2.69 -20.97 5.39
N LEU A 108 -3.31 -22.02 5.94
CA LEU A 108 -2.61 -23.00 6.78
C LEU A 108 -1.41 -23.59 6.02
N GLY A 109 -0.26 -23.67 6.67
CA GLY A 109 1.00 -24.12 6.05
C GLY A 109 1.82 -23.00 5.42
N GLY A 110 1.24 -21.82 5.20
CA GLY A 110 1.98 -20.66 4.68
C GLY A 110 2.49 -20.86 3.25
N PHE A 111 3.64 -20.26 2.96
CA PHE A 111 4.31 -20.35 1.65
C PHE A 111 5.79 -20.68 1.82
N PRO A 112 6.43 -21.38 0.86
CA PRO A 112 7.85 -21.68 0.90
C PRO A 112 8.71 -20.44 1.13
N ASN A 113 9.71 -20.54 2.00
CA ASN A 113 10.63 -19.46 2.26
C ASN A 113 11.96 -20.03 2.74
N SER A 114 13.07 -19.67 2.10
CA SER A 114 14.41 -20.14 2.46
C SER A 114 15.24 -19.09 3.21
N TRP A 115 14.63 -17.99 3.64
CA TRP A 115 15.36 -16.90 4.28
C TRP A 115 15.67 -17.23 5.75
N GLY A 116 16.92 -17.04 6.15
CA GLY A 116 17.34 -17.18 7.55
C GLY A 116 17.14 -18.59 8.14
N GLY A 117 17.19 -19.63 7.30
CA GLY A 117 16.97 -21.02 7.73
C GLY A 117 15.49 -21.41 7.83
N ALA A 118 14.57 -20.60 7.33
CA ALA A 118 13.18 -20.98 7.19
C ALA A 118 13.01 -22.05 6.10
N ALA A 119 11.94 -22.81 6.22
CA ALA A 119 11.35 -23.65 5.19
C ALA A 119 10.04 -23.03 4.65
N TYR A 120 9.28 -22.35 5.50
CA TYR A 120 8.05 -21.66 5.12
C TYR A 120 7.87 -20.35 5.90
N CYS A 121 6.97 -19.51 5.42
CA CYS A 121 6.59 -18.26 6.05
C CYS A 121 5.08 -18.08 6.10
N THR A 122 4.62 -17.33 7.09
CA THR A 122 3.23 -16.91 7.25
C THR A 122 3.17 -15.40 7.34
N SER A 123 2.07 -14.81 6.90
CA SER A 123 1.81 -13.39 7.05
C SER A 123 0.40 -13.17 7.57
N ASP A 124 0.26 -12.32 8.58
CA ASP A 124 -1.01 -11.79 9.06
C ASP A 124 -1.07 -10.29 8.76
N LEU A 125 -2.21 -9.81 8.24
CA LEU A 125 -2.43 -8.42 7.90
C LEU A 125 -3.77 -7.94 8.47
N SER A 126 -3.77 -6.75 9.10
CA SER A 126 -5.01 -6.03 9.38
C SER A 126 -4.88 -4.55 9.04
N ILE A 127 -5.91 -4.02 8.39
CA ILE A 127 -6.03 -2.61 7.98
C ILE A 127 -7.09 -1.98 8.87
N HIS A 128 -6.76 -0.87 9.54
CA HIS A 128 -7.63 -0.22 10.52
C HIS A 128 -8.28 1.05 9.99
N LYS A 129 -9.41 1.43 10.61
CA LYS A 129 -10.25 2.57 10.20
C LYS A 129 -9.54 3.92 10.26
N ASN A 130 -8.53 4.03 11.11
CA ASN A 130 -7.70 5.22 11.31
C ASN A 130 -6.47 5.27 10.37
N GLY A 131 -6.38 4.35 9.39
CA GLY A 131 -5.24 4.24 8.48
C GLY A 131 -4.05 3.48 9.06
N GLU A 132 -4.15 2.94 10.28
CA GLU A 132 -3.12 2.05 10.82
C GLU A 132 -3.12 0.70 10.08
N THR A 133 -1.94 0.14 9.86
CA THR A 133 -1.75 -1.17 9.21
C THR A 133 -0.87 -2.03 10.09
N HIS A 134 -1.35 -3.22 10.45
CA HIS A 134 -0.61 -4.17 11.27
C HIS A 134 -0.14 -5.32 10.38
N ILE A 135 1.16 -5.59 10.38
CA ILE A 135 1.77 -6.64 9.56
C ILE A 135 2.56 -7.59 10.46
N TRP A 136 2.32 -8.89 10.31
CA TRP A 136 3.02 -9.92 11.06
C TRP A 136 3.58 -11.02 10.16
N ASP A 137 4.76 -10.77 9.62
CA ASP A 137 5.49 -11.78 8.86
C ASP A 137 6.36 -12.62 9.80
N LYS A 138 6.27 -13.94 9.66
CA LYS A 138 7.05 -14.93 10.43
C LYS A 138 7.60 -15.99 9.49
N GLY A 139 8.80 -16.48 9.77
CA GLY A 139 9.37 -17.64 9.09
C GLY A 139 9.65 -18.76 10.06
N PHE A 140 9.50 -19.98 9.58
CA PHE A 140 9.58 -21.20 10.36
C PHE A 140 10.46 -22.22 9.64
N ASP A 141 11.25 -22.98 10.40
CA ASP A 141 12.01 -24.12 9.88
C ASP A 141 11.13 -25.36 9.62
N ASP A 142 11.72 -26.45 9.13
CA ASP A 142 11.03 -27.71 8.86
C ASP A 142 10.40 -28.36 10.10
N ASN A 143 10.85 -27.98 11.30
CA ASN A 143 10.31 -28.47 12.57
C ASN A 143 9.18 -27.58 13.11
N GLY A 144 8.80 -26.52 12.37
CA GLY A 144 7.80 -25.54 12.78
C GLY A 144 8.30 -24.54 13.82
N SER A 145 9.61 -24.43 14.05
CA SER A 145 10.19 -23.44 14.96
C SER A 145 10.37 -22.10 14.25
N GLN A 146 9.90 -21.02 14.88
CA GLN A 146 10.04 -19.68 14.31
C GLN A 146 11.51 -19.23 14.33
N VAL A 147 12.06 -18.96 13.14
CA VAL A 147 13.47 -18.55 12.93
C VAL A 147 13.64 -17.05 12.68
N TRP A 148 12.62 -16.38 12.14
CA TRP A 148 12.62 -14.93 11.96
C TRP A 148 11.24 -14.31 12.17
N GLY A 149 11.22 -12.98 12.28
CA GLY A 149 10.01 -12.22 12.62
C GLY A 149 9.84 -12.05 14.14
N THR A 150 8.98 -11.12 14.52
CA THR A 150 8.70 -10.81 15.94
C THR A 150 7.82 -11.89 16.57
N LYS A 151 8.14 -12.29 17.81
CA LYS A 151 7.31 -13.21 18.62
C LYS A 151 6.25 -12.48 19.45
N ALA A 152 6.43 -11.17 19.67
CA ALA A 152 5.60 -10.40 20.60
C ALA A 152 4.26 -9.96 19.99
N GLY A 153 4.15 -9.91 18.66
CA GLY A 153 2.97 -9.44 17.94
C GLY A 153 3.33 -8.72 16.64
N PRO A 154 2.33 -8.22 15.89
CA PRO A 154 2.53 -7.52 14.63
C PRO A 154 3.34 -6.22 14.78
N TYR A 155 4.02 -5.80 13.72
CA TYR A 155 4.44 -4.41 13.61
C TYR A 155 3.22 -3.53 13.31
N GLU A 156 3.04 -2.48 14.10
CA GLU A 156 1.95 -1.52 13.96
C GLU A 156 2.45 -0.25 13.25
N PHE A 157 2.06 -0.09 11.99
CA PHE A 157 2.39 1.09 11.19
C PHE A 157 1.27 2.11 11.28
N LYS A 158 1.61 3.30 11.75
CA LYS A 158 0.70 4.45 11.82
C LYS A 158 1.07 5.45 10.73
N PRO A 159 0.10 6.11 10.08
CA PRO A 159 0.39 7.20 9.17
C PRO A 159 1.26 8.25 9.87
N ALA A 160 2.31 8.71 9.20
CA ALA A 160 3.06 9.86 9.69
C ALA A 160 2.13 11.09 9.71
N PRO A 161 2.31 12.02 10.67
CA PRO A 161 1.64 13.31 10.60
C PRO A 161 1.93 13.95 9.24
N LYS A 162 0.92 14.57 8.62
CA LYS A 162 1.17 15.42 7.45
C LYS A 162 2.17 16.49 7.88
N SER A 163 3.33 16.53 7.25
CA SER A 163 4.27 17.62 7.45
C SER A 163 3.63 18.91 6.90
N ASN A 164 3.64 20.00 7.67
CA ASN A 164 3.22 21.34 7.21
C ASN A 164 4.14 21.93 6.10
N TYR A 165 4.99 21.12 5.46
CA TYR A 165 5.98 21.57 4.49
C TYR A 165 5.45 21.67 3.06
N ASP A 166 4.26 21.12 2.77
CA ASP A 166 3.62 21.25 1.44
C ASP A 166 3.07 22.65 1.15
N ASP A 167 2.94 23.53 2.16
CA ASP A 167 2.42 24.90 1.96
C ASP A 167 3.51 25.96 1.65
N MET A 168 4.80 25.59 1.66
CA MET A 168 5.89 26.57 1.48
C MET A 168 6.43 26.67 0.04
N PHE A 169 5.96 25.81 -0.87
CA PHE A 169 6.30 25.86 -2.30
C PHE A 169 5.05 25.96 -3.18
N SER A 170 4.16 26.89 -2.87
CA SER A 170 3.25 27.47 -3.86
C SER A 170 3.74 28.88 -4.21
N PRO A 171 4.48 29.09 -5.31
CA PRO A 171 4.61 30.42 -5.85
C PRO A 171 3.29 30.74 -6.58
N LEU A 172 2.64 31.81 -6.10
CA LEU A 172 1.57 32.54 -6.78
C LEU A 172 0.17 31.90 -6.72
N ASN A 173 -0.59 32.30 -5.71
CA ASN A 173 -1.92 32.84 -6.00
C ASN A 173 -2.11 34.11 -5.18
N PHE A 174 -2.14 35.22 -5.91
CA PHE A 174 -2.37 36.57 -5.39
C PHE A 174 -3.68 36.61 -4.61
N SER A 175 -3.61 37.13 -3.39
CA SER A 175 -4.75 37.66 -2.68
C SER A 175 -5.21 38.97 -3.33
N ALA A 176 -6.49 39.05 -3.65
CA ALA A 176 -7.22 40.31 -3.86
C ALA A 176 -8.72 40.06 -3.60
N PRO A 177 -9.46 41.07 -3.10
CA PRO A 177 -10.31 40.91 -1.92
C PRO A 177 -11.80 40.74 -2.23
N LEU A 178 -12.52 40.35 -1.17
CA LEU A 178 -13.96 40.50 -0.99
C LEU A 178 -14.48 41.83 -1.55
N SER A 179 -15.41 41.77 -2.50
CA SER A 179 -16.48 42.77 -2.62
C SER A 179 -17.83 42.06 -2.61
N LEU A 180 -18.51 42.20 -1.49
CA LEU A 180 -19.93 41.95 -1.35
C LEU A 180 -20.64 43.10 -2.09
N GLU A 181 -21.39 42.82 -3.15
CA GLU A 181 -22.63 43.57 -3.38
C GLU A 181 -23.60 42.76 -4.24
N LYS A 182 -24.81 42.67 -3.70
CA LYS A 182 -25.94 41.91 -4.18
C LYS A 182 -26.85 42.93 -4.85
N MET A 183 -27.17 42.78 -6.13
CA MET A 183 -28.38 43.38 -6.68
C MET A 183 -28.92 42.55 -7.85
N GLU A 184 -29.99 41.84 -7.55
CA GLU A 184 -30.95 41.35 -8.53
C GLU A 184 -31.67 42.56 -9.16
N SER A 185 -31.77 42.60 -10.48
CA SER A 185 -33.04 42.88 -11.18
C SER A 185 -32.88 42.70 -12.68
N SER A 186 -33.56 41.69 -13.20
CA SER A 186 -33.98 41.55 -14.59
C SER A 186 -35.33 42.25 -14.76
N TYR A 187 -35.52 43.04 -15.82
CA TYR A 187 -36.58 42.94 -16.86
C TYR A 187 -36.58 44.19 -17.74
N ALA A 188 -37.20 44.06 -18.92
CA ALA A 188 -36.94 44.82 -20.14
C ALA A 188 -38.08 45.80 -20.53
N ILE A 189 -37.76 46.67 -21.51
CA ILE A 189 -38.61 47.28 -22.57
C ILE A 189 -39.36 48.61 -22.30
N ASP A 190 -39.12 49.55 -23.25
CA ASP A 190 -39.87 50.69 -23.85
C ASP A 190 -40.78 51.60 -23.00
N ASP A 191 -40.70 52.93 -23.18
CA ASP A 191 -41.31 53.63 -24.32
C ASP A 191 -41.01 55.15 -24.30
N GLN A 192 -41.04 55.74 -25.51
CA GLN A 192 -41.17 57.18 -25.87
C GLN A 192 -39.91 57.98 -26.25
#